data_AF-A0A800IG02-F1
#
_entry.id   AF-A0A800IG02-F1
#
_cell.length_a   1.000
_cell.length_b   1.000
_cell.length_c   1.000
_cell.angle_alpha   90.00
_cell.angle_beta   90.00
_cell.angle_gamma   90.00
#
_symmetry.space_group_name_H-M   'P 1'
#
loop_
_entity.id
_entity.type
_entity.pdbx_description
1 polymer ?
#
loop_
_entity_poly.entity_id
_entity_poly.type
_entity_poly.pdbx_seq_one_letter_code
_entity_poly.pdbx_strand_id
1 'polypeptide(L)'
;ISVSSKVLMSALVLWALIWPGNANTILSAWNGSMLNTFNTFYVIAVGLFAFFLFALAIIPSAGRRKLGGVDTVPEFSNFSWFSMMFGAGLGVGLMVFATAEPLGLLGSNPVILDGTVAANSADAVESAYRYTFLHYGFHAWAIYVVTGLSLAYYAYTRDMPLTIRSALTHLFGASTNG
;
A
#
# COMPACT_ATOMS: atom_id res chain seq x y z
N ILE A 1 -22.47 8.93 -3.47
CA ILE A 1 -21.18 8.24 -3.71
C ILE A 1 -21.37 6.95 -4.52
N SER A 2 -22.13 5.95 -4.06
CA SER A 2 -22.20 4.65 -4.77
C SER A 2 -22.66 4.73 -6.24
N VAL A 3 -23.68 5.54 -6.54
CA VAL A 3 -24.21 5.66 -7.92
C VAL A 3 -23.21 6.34 -8.85
N SER A 4 -22.62 7.47 -8.43
CA SER A 4 -21.64 8.19 -9.25
C SER A 4 -20.40 7.34 -9.53
N SER A 5 -19.88 6.63 -8.52
CA SER A 5 -18.77 5.70 -8.71
C SER A 5 -19.10 4.59 -9.70
N LYS A 6 -20.30 3.98 -9.61
CA LYS A 6 -20.73 2.93 -10.55
C LYS A 6 -20.82 3.46 -11.99
N VAL A 7 -21.45 4.62 -12.19
CA VAL A 7 -21.58 5.23 -13.52
C VAL A 7 -20.22 5.52 -14.13
N LEU A 8 -19.31 6.13 -13.37
CA LEU A 8 -17.95 6.42 -13.83
C LEU A 8 -17.18 5.14 -14.19
N MET A 9 -17.23 4.12 -13.34
CA MET A 9 -16.57 2.85 -13.60
C MET A 9 -17.14 2.14 -14.83
N SER A 10 -18.47 2.09 -14.97
CA SER A 10 -19.12 1.48 -16.14
C SER A 10 -18.77 2.23 -17.42
N ALA A 11 -18.75 3.56 -17.41
CA ALA A 11 -18.37 4.37 -18.56
C ALA A 11 -16.91 4.12 -18.97
N LEU A 12 -15.98 4.08 -18.00
CA LEU A 12 -14.57 3.77 -18.24
C LEU A 12 -14.39 2.39 -18.88
N VAL A 13 -15.08 1.38 -18.35
CA VAL A 13 -15.03 0.00 -18.88
C VAL A 13 -15.60 -0.06 -20.29
N LEU A 14 -16.76 0.56 -20.54
CA LEU A 14 -17.38 0.59 -21.86
C LEU A 14 -16.48 1.28 -22.89
N TRP A 15 -15.87 2.41 -22.54
CA TRP A 15 -14.93 3.10 -23.42
C TRP A 15 -13.72 2.22 -23.76
N ALA A 16 -13.11 1.56 -22.77
CA ALA A 16 -11.97 0.66 -22.99
C ALA A 16 -12.33 -0.58 -23.83
N LEU A 17 -13.56 -1.07 -23.74
CA LEU A 17 -14.06 -2.19 -24.55
C LEU A 17 -14.33 -1.79 -26.01
N ILE A 18 -14.88 -0.60 -26.24
CA ILE A 18 -15.26 -0.14 -27.59
C ILE A 18 -14.01 0.33 -28.37
N TRP A 19 -13.07 1.01 -27.71
CA TRP A 19 -11.85 1.54 -28.34
C TRP A 19 -10.58 1.17 -27.58
N PRO A 20 -10.19 -0.12 -27.57
CA PRO A 20 -9.07 -0.62 -26.76
C PRO A 20 -7.73 0.04 -27.10
N GLY A 21 -7.44 0.27 -28.39
CA GLY A 21 -6.20 0.92 -28.81
C GLY A 21 -6.09 2.36 -28.30
N ASN A 22 -7.16 3.14 -28.44
CA ASN A 22 -7.22 4.51 -27.94
C ASN A 22 -7.10 4.56 -26.41
N ALA A 23 -7.82 3.67 -25.71
CA ALA A 23 -7.77 3.57 -24.27
C ALA A 23 -6.36 3.23 -23.77
N ASN A 24 -5.68 2.27 -24.40
CA ASN A 24 -4.30 1.93 -24.07
C ASN A 24 -3.37 3.13 -24.25
N THR A 25 -3.42 3.82 -25.39
CA THR A 25 -2.57 4.99 -25.64
C THR A 25 -2.78 6.09 -24.59
N ILE A 26 -4.03 6.43 -24.29
CA ILE A 26 -4.36 7.49 -23.34
C ILE A 26 -3.98 7.08 -21.92
N LEU A 27 -4.38 5.89 -21.45
CA LEU A 27 -4.09 5.44 -20.09
C LEU A 27 -2.59 5.26 -19.85
N SER A 28 -1.83 4.75 -20.83
CA SER A 28 -0.37 4.65 -20.74
C SER A 28 0.29 6.03 -20.69
N ALA A 29 -0.17 7.01 -21.48
CA ALA A 29 0.35 8.36 -21.42
C ALA A 29 0.11 9.02 -20.05
N TRP A 30 -1.10 8.85 -19.48
CA TRP A 30 -1.42 9.30 -18.14
C TRP A 30 -0.58 8.61 -17.07
N ASN A 31 -0.41 7.28 -17.16
CA ASN A 31 0.44 6.52 -16.24
C ASN A 31 1.89 7.02 -16.28
N GLY A 32 2.46 7.20 -17.47
CA GLY A 32 3.81 7.73 -17.64
C GLY A 32 3.96 9.15 -17.07
N SER A 33 3.00 10.04 -17.34
CA SER A 33 3.02 11.40 -16.81
C SER A 33 2.93 11.44 -15.27
N MET A 34 2.08 10.60 -14.69
CA MET A 34 1.94 10.48 -13.23
C MET A 34 3.23 9.98 -12.59
N LEU A 35 3.84 8.93 -13.15
CA LEU A 35 5.11 8.41 -12.65
C LEU A 35 6.23 9.45 -12.79
N ASN A 36 6.35 10.12 -13.93
CA ASN A 36 7.39 11.14 -14.11
C ASN A 36 7.27 12.31 -13.11
N THR A 37 6.05 12.67 -12.73
CA THR A 37 5.81 13.81 -11.82
C THR A 37 5.86 13.40 -10.35
N PHE A 38 5.27 12.25 -10.00
CA PHE A 38 5.03 11.85 -8.61
C PHE A 38 5.94 10.72 -8.10
N ASN A 39 6.88 10.18 -8.90
CA ASN A 39 7.77 9.10 -8.46
C ASN A 39 8.47 9.43 -7.14
N THR A 40 9.14 10.58 -7.05
CA THR A 40 9.82 11.01 -5.82
C THR A 40 8.85 11.16 -4.65
N PHE A 41 7.65 11.68 -4.89
CA PHE A 41 6.62 11.78 -3.86
C PHE A 41 6.23 10.40 -3.31
N TYR A 42 6.01 9.40 -4.18
CA TYR A 42 5.67 8.05 -3.74
C TYR A 42 6.79 7.40 -2.93
N VAL A 43 8.04 7.50 -3.39
CA VAL A 43 9.19 6.92 -2.68
C VAL A 43 9.34 7.54 -1.27
N ILE A 44 9.29 8.87 -1.18
CA ILE A 44 9.41 9.57 0.10
C ILE A 44 8.22 9.26 1.02
N ALA A 45 7.00 9.24 0.49
CA ALA A 45 5.80 8.98 1.29
C ALA A 45 5.83 7.58 1.93
N VAL A 46 6.20 6.55 1.16
CA VAL A 46 6.27 5.18 1.69
C VAL A 46 7.39 5.03 2.71
N GLY A 47 8.57 5.64 2.45
CA GLY A 47 9.66 5.69 3.42
C GLY A 47 9.26 6.40 4.72
N LEU A 48 8.52 7.51 4.62
CA LEU A 48 7.99 8.25 5.77
C LEU A 48 6.99 7.42 6.56
N PHE A 49 6.10 6.68 5.91
CA PHE A 49 5.16 5.78 6.59
C PHE A 49 5.88 4.68 7.37
N ALA A 50 6.87 4.03 6.75
CA ALA A 50 7.67 3.01 7.44
C ALA A 50 8.39 3.62 8.65
N PHE A 51 9.09 4.74 8.47
CA PHE A 51 9.77 5.45 9.55
C PHE A 51 8.82 5.84 10.69
N PHE A 52 7.66 6.43 10.36
CA PHE A 52 6.64 6.83 11.32
C PHE A 52 6.17 5.65 12.17
N LEU A 53 5.90 4.49 11.55
CA LEU A 53 5.47 3.29 12.26
C LEU A 53 6.56 2.72 13.18
N PHE A 54 7.82 2.70 12.72
CA PHE A 54 8.93 2.29 13.58
C PHE A 54 9.10 3.24 14.78
N ALA A 55 8.97 4.54 14.56
CA ALA A 55 9.00 5.52 15.65
C ALA A 55 7.86 5.27 16.66
N LEU A 56 6.62 5.06 16.18
CA LEU A 56 5.49 4.73 17.07
C LEU A 56 5.70 3.43 17.85
N ALA A 57 6.27 2.41 17.22
CA ALA A 57 6.52 1.12 17.85
C ALA A 57 7.59 1.22 18.96
N ILE A 58 8.62 2.05 18.76
CA ILE A 58 9.72 2.23 19.72
C ILE A 58 9.30 3.15 20.88
N ILE A 59 8.52 4.19 20.62
CA ILE A 59 8.08 5.15 21.64
C ILE A 59 7.09 4.47 22.59
N PRO A 60 7.43 4.26 23.89
CA PRO A 60 6.62 3.43 24.77
C PRO A 60 5.19 3.96 25.01
N SER A 61 5.01 5.28 24.99
CA SER A 61 3.69 5.92 25.17
C SER A 61 2.75 5.66 23.99
N ALA A 62 3.29 5.52 22.78
CA ALA A 62 2.53 5.18 21.59
C ALA A 62 2.39 3.67 21.44
N GLY A 63 3.49 2.92 21.48
CA GLY A 63 3.51 1.47 21.22
C GLY A 63 2.76 0.61 22.25
N ARG A 64 2.58 1.10 23.49
CA ARG A 64 1.80 0.40 24.53
C ARG A 64 0.31 0.77 24.53
N ARG A 65 -0.11 1.71 23.70
CA ARG A 65 -1.48 2.18 23.68
C ARG A 65 -2.39 1.11 23.07
N LYS A 66 -3.39 0.67 23.81
CA LYS A 66 -4.44 -0.21 23.28
C LYS A 66 -5.33 0.57 22.31
N LEU A 67 -5.71 -0.07 21.22
CA LEU A 67 -6.71 0.44 20.28
C LEU A 67 -8.10 -0.01 20.77
N GLY A 68 -8.76 0.85 21.52
CA GLY A 68 -9.98 0.49 22.27
C GLY A 68 -10.11 1.28 23.57
N GLY A 69 -11.12 0.94 24.36
CA GLY A 69 -11.26 1.39 25.75
C GLY A 69 -10.19 0.81 26.68
N VAL A 70 -10.13 1.31 27.92
CA VAL A 70 -9.11 0.88 28.90
C VAL A 70 -9.21 -0.62 29.20
N ASP A 71 -10.44 -1.13 29.26
CA ASP A 71 -10.78 -2.50 29.64
C ASP A 71 -10.92 -3.45 28.44
N THR A 72 -10.67 -2.99 27.22
CA THR A 72 -10.79 -3.86 26.04
C THR A 72 -9.68 -4.91 26.03
N VAL A 73 -10.07 -6.14 25.72
CA VAL A 73 -9.18 -7.29 25.51
C VAL A 73 -9.25 -7.71 24.03
N PRO A 74 -8.18 -8.34 23.48
CA PRO A 74 -8.21 -8.85 22.11
C PRO A 74 -9.34 -9.88 21.92
N GLU A 75 -10.17 -9.69 20.90
CA GLU A 75 -11.25 -10.63 20.55
C GLU A 75 -10.72 -11.97 20.01
N PHE A 76 -9.54 -11.94 19.38
CA PHE A 76 -8.89 -13.11 18.79
C PHE A 76 -7.58 -13.42 19.50
N SER A 77 -7.25 -14.71 19.57
CA SER A 77 -5.93 -15.14 20.04
C SER A 77 -4.83 -14.65 19.08
N ASN A 78 -3.60 -14.50 19.57
CA ASN A 78 -2.47 -14.06 18.75
C ASN A 78 -2.26 -14.95 17.51
N PHE A 79 -2.47 -16.26 17.64
CA PHE A 79 -2.35 -17.20 16.51
C PHE A 79 -3.45 -16.98 15.46
N SER A 80 -4.69 -16.83 15.89
CA SER A 80 -5.81 -16.56 14.99
C SER A 80 -5.65 -15.21 14.30
N TRP A 81 -5.29 -14.16 15.05
CA TRP A 81 -5.04 -12.82 14.51
C TRP A 81 -3.93 -12.82 13.45
N PHE A 82 -2.79 -13.45 13.76
CA PHE A 82 -1.69 -13.57 12.81
C PHE A 82 -2.11 -14.34 11.56
N SER A 83 -2.86 -15.43 11.71
CA SER A 83 -3.38 -16.21 10.57
C SER A 83 -4.31 -15.39 9.68
N MET A 84 -5.17 -14.53 10.26
CA MET A 84 -6.04 -13.63 9.50
C MET A 84 -5.25 -12.62 8.68
N MET A 85 -4.09 -12.15 9.14
CA MET A 85 -3.24 -11.24 8.36
C MET A 85 -2.73 -11.89 7.07
N PHE A 86 -2.35 -13.17 7.11
CA PHE A 86 -1.95 -13.92 5.92
C PHE A 86 -3.15 -14.20 5.00
N GLY A 87 -4.32 -14.50 5.57
CA GLY A 87 -5.54 -14.70 4.81
C GLY A 87 -6.05 -13.43 4.10
N ALA A 88 -5.86 -12.25 4.69
CA ALA A 88 -6.32 -10.97 4.14
C ALA A 88 -5.29 -10.30 3.21
N GLY A 89 -3.99 -10.40 3.52
CA GLY A 89 -2.96 -9.55 2.91
C GLY A 89 -2.27 -10.11 1.66
N LEU A 90 -2.39 -11.41 1.39
CA LEU A 90 -1.55 -12.11 0.42
C LEU A 90 -2.39 -12.78 -0.67
N GLY A 91 -2.99 -11.96 -1.53
CA GLY A 91 -3.83 -12.42 -2.65
C GLY A 91 -3.08 -12.94 -3.88
N VAL A 92 -3.74 -12.87 -5.03
CA VAL A 92 -3.23 -13.29 -6.37
C VAL A 92 -1.90 -12.62 -6.75
N GLY A 93 -1.67 -11.40 -6.29
CA GLY A 93 -0.45 -10.65 -6.57
C GLY A 93 0.83 -11.41 -6.19
N LEU A 94 0.87 -12.03 -5.00
CA LEU A 94 2.04 -12.80 -4.61
C LEU A 94 2.19 -14.10 -5.39
N MET A 95 1.09 -14.77 -5.77
CA MET A 95 1.19 -16.00 -6.57
C MET A 95 1.84 -15.76 -7.94
N VAL A 96 1.62 -14.59 -8.54
CA VAL A 96 2.21 -14.23 -9.83
C VAL A 96 3.60 -13.61 -9.65
N PHE A 97 3.70 -12.60 -8.79
CA PHE A 97 4.91 -11.78 -8.69
C PHE A 97 5.98 -12.37 -7.76
N ALA A 98 5.68 -13.37 -6.92
CA ALA A 98 6.72 -14.07 -6.15
C ALA A 98 7.78 -14.73 -7.05
N THR A 99 7.40 -15.13 -8.26
CA THR A 99 8.34 -15.67 -9.26
C THR A 99 8.66 -14.65 -10.34
N ALA A 100 7.65 -13.95 -10.87
CA ALA A 100 7.86 -13.05 -12.00
C ALA A 100 8.76 -11.85 -11.67
N GLU A 101 8.66 -11.30 -10.47
CA GLU A 101 9.39 -10.09 -10.12
C GLU A 101 10.89 -10.30 -9.90
N PRO A 102 11.35 -11.29 -9.10
CA PRO A 102 12.78 -11.58 -9.01
C PRO A 102 13.41 -11.87 -10.37
N LEU A 103 12.69 -12.63 -11.22
CA LEU A 103 13.18 -12.95 -12.57
C LEU A 103 13.24 -11.71 -13.47
N GLY A 104 12.26 -10.81 -13.40
CA GLY A 104 12.31 -9.55 -14.13
C GLY A 104 13.45 -8.63 -13.65
N LEU A 105 13.67 -8.57 -12.33
CA LEU A 105 14.70 -7.74 -11.71
C LEU A 105 16.12 -8.25 -11.95
N LEU A 106 16.32 -9.51 -12.36
CA LEU A 106 17.61 -9.98 -12.87
C LEU A 106 18.01 -9.24 -14.15
N GLY A 107 17.04 -8.89 -15.00
CA GLY A 107 17.28 -8.21 -16.27
C GLY A 107 17.34 -6.69 -16.14
N SER A 108 16.59 -6.10 -15.20
CA SER A 108 16.49 -4.65 -15.04
C SER A 108 16.15 -4.26 -13.61
N ASN A 109 17.15 -3.81 -12.86
CA ASN A 109 16.99 -3.15 -11.57
C ASN A 109 18.01 -1.99 -11.46
N PRO A 110 17.93 -1.10 -10.47
CA PRO A 110 18.80 0.07 -10.40
C PRO A 110 20.32 -0.21 -10.52
N VAL A 111 20.81 -1.33 -9.96
CA VAL A 111 22.24 -1.73 -10.03
C VAL A 111 22.63 -2.27 -11.41
N ILE A 112 21.65 -2.77 -12.17
CA ILE A 112 21.86 -3.16 -13.57
C ILE A 112 21.83 -1.91 -14.46
N LEU A 113 20.89 -1.00 -14.20
CA LEU A 113 20.70 0.22 -14.98
C LEU A 113 21.84 1.24 -14.79
N ASP A 114 22.49 1.24 -13.62
CA ASP A 114 23.69 2.06 -13.38
C ASP A 114 24.99 1.44 -13.92
N GLY A 115 24.94 0.20 -14.41
CA GLY A 115 26.06 -0.52 -15.01
C GLY A 115 26.99 -1.23 -14.04
N THR A 116 26.67 -1.26 -12.74
CA THR A 116 27.50 -1.92 -11.72
C THR A 116 27.53 -3.44 -11.88
N VAL A 117 26.41 -4.05 -12.29
CA VAL A 117 26.29 -5.49 -12.50
C VAL A 117 25.68 -5.80 -13.87
N ALA A 118 26.17 -6.85 -14.53
CA ALA A 118 25.63 -7.28 -15.82
C ALA A 118 24.23 -7.91 -15.67
N ALA A 119 23.30 -7.54 -16.56
CA ALA A 119 21.95 -8.10 -16.60
C ALA A 119 21.98 -9.63 -16.75
N ASN A 120 21.07 -10.32 -16.05
CA ASN A 120 20.90 -11.78 -16.05
C ASN A 120 22.16 -12.59 -15.68
N SER A 121 23.09 -11.99 -14.95
CA SER A 121 24.29 -12.65 -14.42
C SER A 121 24.03 -13.28 -13.05
N ALA A 122 24.95 -14.15 -12.59
CA ALA A 122 24.89 -14.70 -11.23
C ALA A 122 24.99 -13.60 -10.16
N ASP A 123 25.77 -12.55 -10.42
CA ASP A 123 25.96 -11.42 -9.49
C ASP A 123 24.68 -10.56 -9.37
N ALA A 124 23.77 -10.62 -10.34
CA ALA A 124 22.51 -9.88 -10.31
C ALA A 124 21.51 -10.43 -9.28
N VAL A 125 21.66 -11.69 -8.86
CA VAL A 125 20.70 -12.40 -7.97
C VAL A 125 20.48 -11.65 -6.67
N GLU A 126 21.54 -11.18 -6.01
CA GLU A 126 21.42 -10.47 -4.73
C GLU A 126 20.60 -9.19 -4.89
N SER A 127 20.93 -8.37 -5.91
CA SER A 127 20.22 -7.12 -6.18
C SER A 127 18.75 -7.36 -6.55
N ALA A 128 18.45 -8.42 -7.33
CA ALA A 128 17.09 -8.76 -7.71
C ALA A 128 16.21 -9.07 -6.49
N TYR A 129 16.71 -9.89 -5.56
CA TYR A 129 15.98 -10.17 -4.31
C TYR A 129 15.92 -8.96 -3.39
N ARG A 130 16.96 -8.12 -3.33
CA ARG A 130 16.94 -6.87 -2.55
C ARG A 130 15.78 -5.96 -2.95
N TYR A 131 15.56 -5.76 -4.25
CA TYR A 131 14.44 -4.93 -4.74
C TYR A 131 13.09 -5.65 -4.63
N THR A 132 13.04 -6.97 -4.80
CA THR A 132 11.80 -7.73 -4.54
C THR A 132 11.36 -7.56 -3.07
N PHE A 133 12.29 -7.71 -2.12
CA PHE A 133 11.98 -7.50 -0.71
C PHE A 133 11.73 -6.04 -0.36
N LEU A 134 12.26 -5.09 -1.12
CA LEU A 134 11.88 -3.69 -0.98
C LEU A 134 10.40 -3.49 -1.30
N HIS A 135 9.89 -4.11 -2.37
CA HIS A 135 8.51 -3.96 -2.81
C HIS A 135 7.50 -4.75 -1.96
N TYR A 136 7.82 -5.96 -1.51
CA TYR A 136 6.88 -6.80 -0.71
C TYR A 136 7.21 -6.89 0.79
N GLY A 137 8.29 -6.26 1.23
CA GLY A 137 8.66 -6.19 2.64
C GLY A 137 7.96 -5.06 3.37
N PHE A 138 8.65 -4.47 4.35
CA PHE A 138 8.07 -3.48 5.26
C PHE A 138 7.40 -2.27 4.59
N HIS A 139 7.87 -1.86 3.41
CA HIS A 139 7.36 -0.68 2.71
C HIS A 139 5.90 -0.84 2.27
N ALA A 140 5.53 -1.97 1.65
CA ALA A 140 4.14 -2.24 1.28
C ALA A 140 3.24 -2.36 2.52
N TRP A 141 3.69 -3.09 3.54
CA TRP A 141 2.93 -3.26 4.77
C TRP A 141 2.74 -1.95 5.53
N ALA A 142 3.71 -1.03 5.48
CA ALA A 142 3.61 0.27 6.15
C ALA A 142 2.39 1.07 5.70
N ILE A 143 2.04 1.02 4.41
CA ILE A 143 0.86 1.71 3.87
C ILE A 143 -0.43 1.15 4.52
N TYR A 144 -0.52 -0.17 4.60
CA TYR A 144 -1.66 -0.85 5.22
C TYR A 144 -1.76 -0.58 6.71
N VAL A 145 -0.63 -0.63 7.42
CA VAL A 145 -0.59 -0.42 8.86
C VAL A 145 -0.92 1.03 9.21
N VAL A 146 -0.40 2.03 8.49
CA VAL A 146 -0.78 3.45 8.71
C VAL A 146 -2.28 3.65 8.53
N THR A 147 -2.84 3.09 7.45
CA THR A 147 -4.28 3.21 7.15
C THR A 147 -5.12 2.48 8.20
N GLY A 148 -4.75 1.24 8.53
CA GLY A 148 -5.42 0.40 9.51
C GLY A 148 -5.38 0.98 10.92
N LEU A 149 -4.21 1.48 11.36
CA LEU A 149 -4.07 2.16 12.65
C LEU A 149 -4.93 3.42 12.73
N SER A 150 -4.97 4.21 11.65
CA SER A 150 -5.81 5.41 11.59
C SER A 150 -7.27 5.03 11.78
N LEU A 151 -7.79 4.08 10.99
CA LEU A 151 -9.19 3.65 11.09
C LEU A 151 -9.50 3.01 12.45
N ALA A 152 -8.64 2.12 12.93
CA ALA A 152 -8.84 1.42 14.20
C ALA A 152 -8.82 2.39 15.40
N TYR A 153 -7.94 3.38 15.39
CA TYR A 153 -7.90 4.40 16.45
C TYR A 153 -9.22 5.16 16.53
N TYR A 154 -9.72 5.71 15.42
CA TYR A 154 -10.96 6.49 15.48
C TYR A 154 -12.18 5.61 15.71
N ALA A 155 -12.25 4.43 15.10
CA ALA A 155 -13.40 3.55 15.27
C ALA A 155 -13.48 2.98 16.69
N TYR A 156 -12.39 2.42 17.21
CA TYR A 156 -12.43 1.68 18.47
C TYR A 156 -12.02 2.51 19.69
N THR A 157 -11.16 3.54 19.52
CA THR A 157 -10.72 4.38 20.65
C THR A 157 -11.55 5.66 20.78
N ARG A 158 -12.12 6.17 19.67
CA ARG A 158 -12.93 7.41 19.66
C ARG A 158 -14.40 7.19 19.34
N ASP A 159 -14.83 5.93 19.22
CA ASP A 159 -16.24 5.55 18.95
C ASP A 159 -16.83 6.26 17.72
N MET A 160 -16.02 6.38 16.66
CA MET A 160 -16.43 7.02 15.41
C MET A 160 -16.82 5.96 14.35
N PRO A 161 -17.64 6.32 13.34
CA PRO A 161 -17.96 5.39 12.26
C PRO A 161 -16.69 4.89 11.55
N LEU A 162 -16.63 3.60 11.22
CA LEU A 162 -15.51 2.99 10.48
C LEU A 162 -15.51 3.43 9.00
N THR A 163 -15.10 4.66 8.76
CA THR A 163 -15.07 5.29 7.43
C THR A 163 -13.80 6.11 7.26
N ILE A 164 -13.28 6.22 6.03
CA ILE A 164 -12.04 6.99 5.75
C ILE A 164 -12.18 8.45 6.21
N ARG A 165 -13.36 9.06 6.06
CA ARG A 165 -13.61 10.43 6.53
C ARG A 165 -13.40 10.60 8.03
N SER A 166 -13.66 9.58 8.84
CA SER A 166 -13.49 9.65 10.31
C SER A 166 -12.02 9.89 10.66
N ALA A 167 -11.09 9.29 9.91
CA ALA A 167 -9.67 9.50 10.09
C ALA A 167 -9.22 10.94 9.81
N LEU A 168 -10.00 11.70 9.03
CA LEU A 168 -9.73 13.08 8.63
C LEU A 168 -10.40 14.12 9.54
N THR A 169 -11.21 13.70 10.52
CA THR A 169 -11.98 14.61 11.39
C THR A 169 -11.09 15.59 12.16
N HIS A 170 -9.89 15.18 12.58
CA HIS A 170 -8.97 16.10 13.27
C HIS A 170 -8.42 17.21 12.36
N LEU A 171 -8.41 17.03 11.03
CA LEU A 171 -7.94 18.04 10.08
C LEU A 171 -9.07 18.95 9.58
N PHE A 172 -10.25 18.39 9.30
CA PHE A 172 -11.35 19.14 8.66
C PHE A 172 -12.58 19.36 9.56
N GLY A 173 -12.54 18.88 10.80
CA GLY A 173 -13.61 19.06 11.79
C GLY A 173 -14.95 18.53 11.31
N ALA A 174 -16.02 19.27 11.58
CA ALA A 174 -17.39 18.92 11.20
C ALA A 174 -17.65 18.89 9.68
N SER A 175 -16.73 19.43 8.87
CA SER A 175 -16.86 19.48 7.40
C SER A 175 -16.73 18.11 6.74
N THR A 176 -16.33 17.07 7.49
CA THR A 176 -16.18 15.69 6.99
C THR A 176 -17.51 14.93 6.86
N ASN A 177 -18.62 15.48 7.36
CA ASN A 177 -19.93 14.82 7.40
C ASN A 177 -20.80 15.02 6.13
N GLY A 178 -20.25 15.62 5.07
CA GLY A 178 -20.90 15.81 3.77
C GLY A 178 -20.91 14.58 2.87
#